data_AF-A0A9W4PUV0-F1
#
_entry.id   AF-A0A9W4PUV0-F1
#
_cell.length_a   1.000
_cell.length_b   1.000
_cell.length_c   1.000
_cell.angle_alpha   90.00
_cell.angle_beta   90.00
_cell.angle_gamma   90.00
#
_symmetry.space_group_name_H-M   'P 1'
#
loop_
_entity.id
_entity.type
_entity.pdbx_description
1 polymer ?
#
loop_
_entity_poly.entity_id
_entity_poly.type
_entity_poly.pdbx_seq_one_letter_code
_entity_poly.pdbx_strand_id
1 'polypeptide(L)'
;MAEVTLTEYFKTSAHDVVDVNVSNSITYGLGGNDRFKANTEAVFAAAAGGWGDDTYVPGGGLMVVADHGGGYDVLNLDEFFSIGDLTASATLDGGKHLVFINNTTKSAVIIANWRDPNYKVEEFQAAGQVSYSDQFIQIIEQDPTIIPDMKFSDLATVFEGKFAAVADKARFEAMLGLIGSHDLAATLQAEAQGVGRLYEAGLNRMADIAGLNFWYDAYMEWGRDKITLARAIIESAEFQQNFGNAYTQSAESYVNVLYLNVLGRKSDAAGAFYWTELLNTGALSREGVLMAFADSAENMAQSAYLAGIVDAGGGEWAFS
;
A
#
# COMPACT_ATOMS: atom_id res chain seq x y z
N MET A 1 -23.20 9.26 12.85
CA MET A 1 -21.87 9.83 12.62
C MET A 1 -21.64 9.79 11.12
N ALA A 2 -21.15 10.86 10.51
CA ALA A 2 -20.81 10.82 9.10
C ALA A 2 -19.72 9.76 8.92
N GLU A 3 -19.92 8.84 7.99
CA GLU A 3 -18.93 7.84 7.61
C GLU A 3 -17.69 8.59 7.15
N VAL A 4 -16.56 8.37 7.82
CA VAL A 4 -15.32 9.07 7.50
C VAL A 4 -14.82 8.50 6.18
N THR A 5 -15.00 9.25 5.09
CA THR A 5 -14.38 8.89 3.81
C THR A 5 -12.91 9.31 3.86
N LEU A 6 -12.02 8.33 3.95
CA LEU A 6 -10.58 8.52 3.74
C LEU A 6 -10.22 8.04 2.33
N THR A 7 -9.39 8.79 1.63
CA THR A 7 -8.83 8.34 0.37
C THR A 7 -7.63 7.43 0.66
N GLU A 8 -7.63 6.22 0.13
CA GLU A 8 -6.55 5.25 0.34
C GLU A 8 -5.65 5.19 -0.90
N TYR A 9 -4.35 5.31 -0.69
CA TYR A 9 -3.31 5.19 -1.71
C TYR A 9 -2.43 4.00 -1.36
N PHE A 10 -2.26 3.08 -2.28
CA PHE A 10 -1.39 1.92 -2.12
C PHE A 10 -0.16 2.11 -3.00
N LYS A 11 1.03 1.91 -2.43
CA LYS A 11 2.31 1.94 -3.12
C LYS A 11 2.71 0.52 -3.54
N THR A 12 3.98 0.30 -3.84
CA THR A 12 4.46 -0.96 -4.43
C THR A 12 5.21 -1.80 -3.40
N SER A 13 5.85 -2.89 -3.82
CA SER A 13 6.82 -3.61 -3.00
C SER A 13 8.24 -3.04 -3.11
N ALA A 14 8.44 -2.08 -4.04
CA ALA A 14 9.72 -1.49 -4.31
C ALA A 14 9.99 -0.31 -3.38
N HIS A 15 11.24 0.13 -3.33
CA HIS A 15 11.64 1.33 -2.59
C HIS A 15 10.98 2.59 -3.18
N ASP A 16 9.89 3.03 -2.58
CA ASP A 16 9.12 4.18 -3.04
C ASP A 16 9.54 5.47 -2.32
N VAL A 17 9.54 6.58 -3.05
CA VAL A 17 9.63 7.93 -2.45
C VAL A 17 8.26 8.56 -2.55
N VAL A 18 7.63 8.75 -1.40
CA VAL A 18 6.20 9.04 -1.29
C VAL A 18 5.98 10.43 -0.73
N ASP A 19 5.32 11.30 -1.50
CA ASP A 19 4.82 12.57 -0.98
C ASP A 19 3.47 12.38 -0.26
N VAL A 20 3.44 12.60 1.04
CA VAL A 20 2.24 12.54 1.90
C VAL A 20 1.64 13.93 1.97
N ASN A 21 0.93 14.32 0.91
CA ASN A 21 0.45 15.69 0.70
C ASN A 21 -1.08 15.82 0.47
N VAL A 22 -1.81 14.71 0.47
CA VAL A 22 -3.27 14.68 0.34
C VAL A 22 -3.89 14.71 1.74
N SER A 23 -4.87 15.59 1.96
CA SER A 23 -5.59 15.64 3.24
C SER A 23 -6.64 14.54 3.30
N ASN A 24 -6.92 14.04 4.51
CA ASN A 24 -7.91 12.97 4.74
C ASN A 24 -7.58 11.68 3.98
N SER A 25 -6.31 11.28 3.96
CA SER A 25 -5.87 10.09 3.24
C SER A 25 -4.99 9.18 4.09
N ILE A 26 -4.92 7.93 3.66
CA ILE A 26 -3.95 6.95 4.14
C ILE A 26 -3.10 6.55 2.94
N THR A 27 -1.78 6.59 3.08
CA THR A 27 -0.85 6.06 2.08
C THR A 27 -0.14 4.86 2.68
N TYR A 28 -0.36 3.69 2.08
CA TYR A 28 0.25 2.42 2.43
C TYR A 28 1.51 2.22 1.57
N GLY A 29 2.67 2.08 2.19
CA GLY A 29 3.93 1.70 1.53
C GLY A 29 3.89 0.27 1.01
N LEU A 30 3.32 -0.62 1.83
CA LEU A 30 3.22 -2.06 1.61
C LEU A 30 4.54 -2.76 1.86
N GLY A 31 5.47 -2.67 0.92
CA GLY A 31 6.71 -3.43 0.94
C GLY A 31 7.86 -2.60 0.43
N GLY A 32 9.05 -2.95 0.88
CA GLY A 32 10.28 -2.26 0.48
C GLY A 32 10.61 -1.16 1.46
N ASN A 33 11.86 -0.69 1.41
CA ASN A 33 12.34 0.42 2.24
C ASN A 33 11.88 1.75 1.64
N ASP A 34 10.73 2.24 2.09
CA ASP A 34 10.09 3.44 1.58
C ASP A 34 10.56 4.70 2.27
N ARG A 35 10.40 5.82 1.58
CA ARG A 35 10.64 7.14 2.14
C ARG A 35 9.42 8.04 2.01
N PHE A 36 8.70 8.21 3.10
CA PHE A 36 7.54 9.11 3.19
C PHE A 36 7.99 10.52 3.55
N LYS A 37 7.63 11.50 2.72
CA LYS A 37 7.93 12.92 2.92
C LYS A 37 6.64 13.73 3.00
N ALA A 38 6.48 14.51 4.06
CA ALA A 38 5.39 15.49 4.17
C ALA A 38 5.95 16.91 4.00
N ASN A 39 5.67 17.60 2.91
CA ASN A 39 6.21 18.95 2.63
C ASN A 39 5.13 20.04 2.49
N THR A 40 3.86 19.71 2.67
CA THR A 40 2.72 20.64 2.56
C THR A 40 1.91 20.69 3.86
N GLU A 41 0.99 21.65 3.97
CA GLU A 41 0.06 21.78 5.11
C GLU A 41 -1.11 20.77 5.07
N ALA A 42 -0.89 19.56 4.54
CA ALA A 42 -1.92 18.52 4.55
C ALA A 42 -2.40 18.23 5.98
N VAL A 43 -3.71 18.01 6.12
CA VAL A 43 -4.37 17.76 7.40
C VAL A 43 -4.91 16.33 7.41
N PHE A 44 -4.55 15.57 8.45
CA PHE A 44 -5.00 14.19 8.65
C PHE A 44 -4.56 13.27 7.49
N ALA A 45 -3.26 13.22 7.25
CA ALA A 45 -2.62 12.32 6.28
C ALA A 45 -1.79 11.28 7.03
N ALA A 46 -2.08 10.01 6.82
CA ALA A 46 -1.34 8.91 7.41
C ALA A 46 -0.36 8.28 6.42
N ALA A 47 0.83 7.96 6.92
CA ALA A 47 1.79 7.07 6.28
C ALA A 47 1.80 5.76 7.07
N ALA A 48 1.46 4.67 6.40
CA ALA A 48 1.56 3.32 6.91
C ALA A 48 2.64 2.61 6.08
N GLY A 49 3.85 2.50 6.62
CA GLY A 49 5.01 1.97 5.91
C GLY A 49 4.78 0.55 5.43
N GLY A 50 4.49 -0.34 6.37
CA GLY A 50 4.29 -1.75 6.04
C GLY A 50 5.58 -2.50 6.27
N TRP A 51 5.96 -3.38 5.35
CA TRP A 51 7.18 -4.18 5.51
C TRP A 51 8.39 -3.50 4.88
N GLY A 52 9.48 -3.42 5.62
CA GLY A 52 10.73 -2.87 5.11
C GLY A 52 11.39 -2.00 6.15
N ASP A 53 12.50 -1.37 5.80
CA ASP A 53 13.11 -0.34 6.66
C ASP A 53 12.65 1.04 6.17
N ASP A 54 11.55 1.54 6.71
CA ASP A 54 10.89 2.74 6.23
C ASP A 54 11.44 4.01 6.87
N THR A 55 11.44 5.09 6.11
CA THR A 55 11.88 6.41 6.59
C THR A 55 10.77 7.45 6.46
N TYR A 56 10.37 7.99 7.60
CA TYR A 56 9.37 9.06 7.70
C TYR A 56 10.05 10.41 7.89
N VAL A 57 9.76 11.35 7.01
CA VAL A 57 10.31 12.71 7.00
C VAL A 57 9.16 13.71 7.09
N PRO A 58 8.65 14.02 8.28
CA PRO A 58 7.63 15.03 8.45
C PRO A 58 8.17 16.43 8.11
N GLY A 59 7.25 17.32 7.74
CA GLY A 59 7.55 18.72 7.42
C GLY A 59 6.38 19.64 7.78
N GLY A 60 5.96 20.52 6.86
CA GLY A 60 5.10 21.68 7.17
C GLY A 60 3.68 21.43 7.67
N GLY A 61 3.17 20.20 7.66
CA GLY A 61 1.79 19.85 8.00
C GLY A 61 1.65 18.97 9.25
N LEU A 62 0.59 18.15 9.28
CA LEU A 62 0.46 17.05 10.22
C LEU A 62 0.63 15.71 9.49
N MET A 63 1.65 14.97 9.89
CA MET A 63 1.85 13.58 9.48
C MET A 63 1.40 12.65 10.60
N VAL A 64 0.63 11.62 10.27
CA VAL A 64 0.42 10.48 11.17
C VAL A 64 1.29 9.34 10.66
N VAL A 65 2.24 8.90 11.47
CA VAL A 65 3.03 7.69 11.21
C VAL A 65 2.31 6.55 11.92
N ALA A 66 1.86 5.56 11.16
CA ALA A 66 1.15 4.40 11.67
C ALA A 66 1.74 3.17 10.97
N ASP A 67 2.96 2.86 11.37
CA ASP A 67 3.80 1.88 10.68
C ASP A 67 3.36 0.44 10.95
N HIS A 68 2.26 0.04 10.33
CA HIS A 68 1.70 -1.27 10.54
C HIS A 68 2.41 -2.31 9.67
N GLY A 69 3.57 -2.74 10.15
CA GLY A 69 4.41 -3.78 9.57
C GLY A 69 5.70 -3.92 10.37
N GLY A 70 6.53 -4.89 10.02
CA GLY A 70 7.81 -5.09 10.69
C GLY A 70 8.93 -4.44 9.89
N GLY A 71 10.02 -4.09 10.56
CA GLY A 71 11.07 -3.30 9.91
C GLY A 71 12.12 -2.81 10.88
N TYR A 72 13.10 -2.09 10.33
CA TYR A 72 13.86 -1.10 11.07
C TYR A 72 13.50 0.30 10.57
N ASP A 73 12.62 0.96 11.29
CA ASP A 73 11.96 2.16 10.83
C ASP A 73 12.54 3.41 11.48
N VAL A 74 12.61 4.48 10.68
CA VAL A 74 13.29 5.73 11.03
C VAL A 74 12.33 6.89 10.92
N LEU A 75 12.12 7.61 12.02
CA LEU A 75 11.54 8.95 11.98
C LEU A 75 12.66 9.99 11.94
N ASN A 76 12.84 10.64 10.79
CA ASN A 76 13.80 11.72 10.61
C ASN A 76 13.13 13.09 10.75
N LEU A 77 13.41 13.75 11.87
CA LEU A 77 12.91 15.07 12.24
C LEU A 77 13.90 16.20 11.93
N ASP A 78 15.02 15.94 11.24
CA ASP A 78 16.03 16.97 10.97
C ASP A 78 15.47 18.11 10.09
N GLU A 79 14.60 17.79 9.13
CA GLU A 79 13.91 18.80 8.31
C GLU A 79 12.71 19.43 9.04
N PHE A 80 12.17 18.74 10.05
CA PHE A 80 11.07 19.19 10.89
C PHE A 80 11.51 20.21 11.96
N PHE A 81 12.79 20.15 12.35
CA PHE A 81 13.40 21.02 13.36
C PHE A 81 14.40 22.00 12.73
N SER A 82 14.01 23.27 12.60
CA SER A 82 14.96 24.33 12.25
C SER A 82 15.60 24.95 13.48
N ILE A 83 16.82 25.49 13.32
CA ILE A 83 17.51 26.23 14.39
C ILE A 83 16.63 27.42 14.82
N GLY A 84 16.25 27.44 16.10
CA GLY A 84 15.39 28.47 16.70
C GLY A 84 13.93 28.07 16.85
N ASP A 85 13.52 26.89 16.38
CA ASP A 85 12.17 26.40 16.61
C ASP A 85 11.89 26.06 18.06
N LEU A 86 10.69 26.40 18.51
CA LEU A 86 10.18 25.97 19.81
C LEU A 86 9.50 24.62 19.65
N THR A 87 10.20 23.54 19.98
CA THR A 87 9.68 22.18 19.78
C THR A 87 9.26 21.56 21.10
N ALA A 88 8.23 20.72 21.05
CA ALA A 88 7.76 19.98 22.20
C ALA A 88 7.45 18.54 21.81
N SER A 89 7.73 17.62 22.73
CA SER A 89 7.22 16.25 22.69
C SER A 89 6.12 16.09 23.74
N ALA A 90 5.13 15.28 23.41
CA ALA A 90 3.99 14.98 24.27
C ALA A 90 3.49 13.56 23.96
N THR A 91 2.84 12.90 24.92
CA THR A 91 2.00 11.75 24.59
C THR A 91 0.58 12.20 24.34
N LEU A 92 -0.20 11.33 23.70
CA LEU A 92 -1.59 11.59 23.37
C LEU A 92 -2.46 10.37 23.70
N ASP A 93 -3.63 10.65 24.27
CA ASP A 93 -4.65 9.65 24.65
C ASP A 93 -4.16 8.64 25.69
N GLY A 94 -3.68 9.13 26.84
CA GLY A 94 -3.23 8.28 27.93
C GLY A 94 -1.94 7.54 27.60
N GLY A 95 -1.04 8.18 26.86
CA GLY A 95 0.22 7.58 26.45
C GLY A 95 0.19 6.82 25.13
N LYS A 96 -0.99 6.49 24.58
CA LYS A 96 -1.13 5.55 23.45
C LYS A 96 -0.38 5.99 22.19
N HIS A 97 -0.29 7.30 21.96
CA HIS A 97 0.43 7.88 20.82
C HIS A 97 1.55 8.80 21.29
N LEU A 98 2.59 8.96 20.46
CA LEU A 98 3.66 9.94 20.67
C LEU A 98 3.48 11.10 19.70
N VAL A 99 3.70 12.33 20.15
CA VAL A 99 3.51 13.54 19.34
C VAL A 99 4.75 14.42 19.43
N PHE A 100 5.24 14.85 18.26
CA PHE A 100 6.22 15.95 18.17
C PHE A 100 5.55 17.16 17.54
N ILE A 101 5.82 18.32 18.11
CA ILE A 101 5.18 19.59 17.78
C ILE A 101 6.27 20.60 17.45
N ASN A 102 6.11 21.28 16.31
CA ASN A 102 6.83 22.51 16.02
C ASN A 102 5.91 23.70 16.35
N ASN A 103 6.17 24.40 17.46
CA ASN A 103 5.31 25.50 17.91
C ASN A 103 5.46 26.76 17.06
N THR A 104 6.53 26.88 16.26
CA THR A 104 6.75 27.98 15.33
C THR A 104 5.85 27.82 14.11
N THR A 105 5.92 26.67 13.44
CA THR A 105 5.17 26.41 12.20
C THR A 105 3.76 25.88 12.45
N LYS A 106 3.49 25.42 13.67
CA LYS A 106 2.29 24.65 14.04
C LYS A 106 2.16 23.34 13.27
N SER A 107 3.27 22.76 12.84
CA SER A 107 3.35 21.44 12.24
C SER A 107 3.47 20.38 13.34
N ALA A 108 3.09 19.14 13.02
CA ALA A 108 3.20 18.04 13.96
C ALA A 108 3.44 16.69 13.27
N VAL A 109 3.98 15.76 14.02
CA VAL A 109 3.92 14.34 13.68
C VAL A 109 3.35 13.58 14.86
N ILE A 110 2.38 12.71 14.58
CA ILE A 110 1.80 11.77 15.55
C ILE A 110 2.26 10.38 15.16
N ILE A 111 2.87 9.66 16.08
CA ILE A 111 3.24 8.25 15.91
C ILE A 111 2.20 7.43 16.62
N ALA A 112 1.40 6.71 15.84
CA ALA A 112 0.32 5.89 16.32
C ALA A 112 0.89 4.66 17.03
N ASN A 113 0.27 4.26 18.14
CA ASN A 113 0.60 3.04 18.88
C ASN A 113 2.10 2.79 19.08
N TRP A 114 2.91 3.83 19.33
CA TRP A 114 4.38 3.76 19.33
C TRP A 114 5.04 2.76 20.32
N ARG A 115 4.25 2.13 21.20
CA ARG A 115 4.67 1.03 22.09
C ARG A 115 4.27 -0.36 21.60
N ASP A 116 3.36 -0.44 20.65
CA ASP A 116 2.94 -1.68 20.02
C ASP A 116 4.06 -2.15 19.09
N PRO A 117 4.57 -3.39 19.25
CA PRO A 117 5.59 -3.94 18.38
C PRO A 117 5.21 -3.95 16.89
N ASN A 118 3.91 -3.94 16.56
CA ASN A 118 3.44 -3.89 15.18
C ASN A 118 3.35 -2.48 14.60
N TYR A 119 3.67 -1.44 15.38
CA TYR A 119 3.64 -0.02 14.99
C TYR A 119 4.94 0.70 15.37
N LYS A 120 5.99 -0.07 15.62
CA LYS A 120 7.20 0.44 16.25
C LYS A 120 8.00 1.25 15.24
N VAL A 121 8.57 2.36 15.72
CA VAL A 121 9.65 3.07 15.01
C VAL A 121 10.90 2.89 15.85
N GLU A 122 11.94 2.29 15.28
CA GLU A 122 13.18 1.92 15.97
C GLU A 122 14.02 3.15 16.29
N GLU A 123 14.11 4.08 15.34
CA GLU A 123 15.07 5.16 15.36
C GLU A 123 14.45 6.55 15.15
N PHE A 124 14.90 7.50 15.96
CA PHE A 124 14.50 8.90 15.92
C PHE A 124 15.75 9.74 15.64
N GLN A 125 15.77 10.43 14.50
CA GLN A 125 16.84 11.34 14.12
C GLN A 125 16.37 12.78 14.28
N ALA A 126 17.09 13.59 15.05
CA ALA A 126 16.72 14.98 15.30
C ALA A 126 17.94 15.85 15.61
N ALA A 127 18.08 16.97 14.89
CA ALA A 127 19.21 17.90 15.02
C ALA A 127 20.58 17.20 14.95
N GLY A 128 20.70 16.19 14.10
CA GLY A 128 21.92 15.37 13.97
C GLY A 128 22.22 14.47 15.18
N GLN A 129 21.26 14.27 16.08
CA GLN A 129 21.30 13.27 17.14
C GLN A 129 20.41 12.08 16.78
N VAL A 130 20.79 10.90 17.26
CA VAL A 130 20.02 9.66 17.09
C VAL A 130 19.56 9.17 18.45
N SER A 131 18.30 8.75 18.53
CA SER A 131 17.69 8.15 19.72
C SER A 131 16.88 6.91 19.34
N TYR A 132 16.84 5.92 20.23
CA TYR A 132 16.19 4.64 19.97
C TYR A 132 14.92 4.46 20.80
N SER A 133 13.88 3.86 20.23
CA SER A 133 12.56 3.70 20.88
C SER A 133 12.64 3.00 22.23
N ASP A 134 13.34 1.87 22.33
CA ASP A 134 13.39 1.09 23.58
C ASP A 134 13.96 1.91 24.75
N GLN A 135 14.93 2.78 24.47
CA GLN A 135 15.50 3.68 25.47
C GLN A 135 14.51 4.78 25.86
N PHE A 136 13.83 5.36 24.87
CA PHE A 136 12.80 6.37 25.08
C PHE A 136 11.63 5.84 25.91
N ILE A 137 11.14 4.63 25.59
CA ILE A 137 10.09 3.93 26.32
C ILE A 137 10.51 3.74 27.77
N GLN A 138 11.71 3.21 28.02
CA GLN A 138 12.21 2.99 29.37
C GLN A 138 12.28 4.29 30.20
N ILE A 139 12.74 5.39 29.60
CA ILE A 139 12.81 6.69 30.28
C ILE A 139 11.40 7.15 30.68
N ILE A 140 10.44 7.09 29.77
CA ILE A 140 9.06 7.54 30.01
C ILE A 140 8.32 6.59 30.97
N GLU A 141 8.58 5.28 30.93
CA GLU A 141 7.99 4.31 31.86
C GLU A 141 8.47 4.49 33.30
N GLN A 142 9.73 4.90 33.47
CA GLN A 142 10.30 5.16 34.79
C GLN A 142 9.79 6.47 35.40
N ASP A 143 9.50 7.47 34.57
CA ASP A 143 8.85 8.70 34.98
C ASP A 143 7.96 9.28 33.85
N PRO A 144 6.65 8.98 33.87
CA PRO A 144 5.74 9.44 32.84
C PRO A 144 5.47 10.94 32.91
N THR A 145 5.98 11.65 33.92
CA THR A 145 5.83 13.11 34.02
C THR A 145 6.86 13.88 33.17
N ILE A 146 7.88 13.19 32.64
CA ILE A 146 8.90 13.76 31.74
C ILE A 146 8.26 14.30 30.46
N ILE A 147 7.18 13.67 29.99
CA ILE A 147 6.46 14.06 28.78
C ILE A 147 4.98 14.27 29.14
N PRO A 148 4.39 15.46 28.90
CA PRO A 148 2.99 15.69 29.21
C PRO A 148 2.06 14.84 28.32
N ASP A 149 0.94 14.39 28.87
CA ASP A 149 -0.10 13.70 28.12
C ASP A 149 -1.21 14.67 27.71
N MET A 150 -1.56 14.66 26.43
CA MET A 150 -2.64 15.46 25.84
C MET A 150 -3.86 14.60 25.51
N LYS A 151 -5.02 15.22 25.46
CA LYS A 151 -6.22 14.65 24.84
C LYS A 151 -6.32 15.11 23.39
N PHE A 152 -7.03 14.34 22.57
CA PHE A 152 -7.35 14.75 21.19
C PHE A 152 -8.03 16.12 21.12
N SER A 153 -8.90 16.45 22.08
CA SER A 153 -9.54 17.76 22.18
C SER A 153 -8.53 18.92 22.32
N ASP A 154 -7.37 18.66 22.92
CA ASP A 154 -6.37 19.69 23.18
C ASP A 154 -5.62 20.07 21.90
N LEU A 155 -5.54 19.17 20.93
CA LEU A 155 -4.90 19.40 19.62
C LEU A 155 -5.54 20.58 18.88
N ALA A 156 -6.87 20.72 18.95
CA ALA A 156 -7.55 21.84 18.30
C ALA A 156 -7.07 23.20 18.85
N THR A 157 -6.80 23.28 20.15
CA THR A 157 -6.28 24.51 20.78
C THR A 157 -4.79 24.71 20.52
N VAL A 158 -3.98 23.66 20.69
CA VAL A 158 -2.52 23.70 20.50
C VAL A 158 -2.13 24.12 19.09
N PHE A 159 -2.92 23.70 18.10
CA PHE A 159 -2.69 23.98 16.68
C PHE A 159 -3.60 25.07 16.11
N GLU A 160 -4.24 25.88 16.95
CA GLU A 160 -5.06 27.03 16.52
C GLU A 160 -6.15 26.65 15.47
N GLY A 161 -6.70 25.43 15.60
CA GLY A 161 -7.70 24.88 14.69
C GLY A 161 -7.17 24.23 13.40
N LYS A 162 -5.86 24.35 13.07
CA LYS A 162 -5.28 23.76 11.84
C LYS A 162 -5.52 22.25 11.73
N PHE A 163 -5.60 21.53 12.85
CA PHE A 163 -5.78 20.08 12.90
C PHE A 163 -7.10 19.65 13.56
N ALA A 164 -8.15 20.48 13.44
CA ALA A 164 -9.46 20.18 14.03
C ALA A 164 -10.03 18.82 13.59
N ALA A 165 -9.71 18.37 12.36
CA ALA A 165 -10.06 17.05 11.86
C ALA A 165 -9.50 15.90 12.70
N VAL A 166 -8.28 16.06 13.22
CA VAL A 166 -7.54 15.03 13.97
C VAL A 166 -7.94 15.06 15.44
N ALA A 167 -8.46 16.19 15.93
CA ALA A 167 -8.98 16.32 17.28
C ALA A 167 -10.22 15.45 17.55
N ASP A 168 -10.83 14.86 16.52
CA ASP A 168 -11.85 13.82 16.66
C ASP A 168 -11.18 12.45 16.86
N LYS A 169 -11.18 11.98 18.12
CA LYS A 169 -10.64 10.66 18.48
C LYS A 169 -11.29 9.53 17.68
N ALA A 170 -12.61 9.55 17.48
CA ALA A 170 -13.29 8.46 16.79
C ALA A 170 -12.83 8.37 15.33
N ARG A 171 -12.56 9.52 14.72
CA ARG A 171 -12.00 9.60 13.37
C ARG A 171 -10.58 9.04 13.29
N PHE A 172 -9.71 9.39 14.26
CA PHE A 172 -8.36 8.86 14.34
C PHE A 172 -8.34 7.34 14.55
N GLU A 173 -9.17 6.83 15.45
CA GLU A 173 -9.28 5.38 15.69
C GLU A 173 -9.89 4.64 14.49
N ALA A 174 -10.81 5.26 13.73
CA ALA A 174 -11.33 4.66 12.50
C ALA A 174 -10.25 4.53 11.42
N MET A 175 -9.36 5.52 11.32
CA MET A 175 -8.19 5.46 10.43
C MET A 175 -7.22 4.35 10.83
N LEU A 176 -6.89 4.24 12.12
CA LEU A 176 -6.06 3.12 12.62
C LEU A 176 -6.76 1.78 12.43
N GLY A 177 -8.08 1.75 12.60
CA GLY A 177 -8.91 0.59 12.33
C GLY A 177 -8.79 0.16 10.88
N LEU A 178 -8.84 1.07 9.91
CA LEU A 178 -8.60 0.76 8.50
C LEU A 178 -7.20 0.18 8.31
N ILE A 179 -6.16 0.87 8.81
CA ILE A 179 -4.76 0.43 8.70
C ILE A 179 -4.54 -0.97 9.26
N GLY A 180 -5.06 -1.27 10.45
CA GLY A 180 -4.95 -2.59 11.07
C GLY A 180 -5.96 -3.62 10.55
N SER A 181 -7.06 -3.19 9.91
CA SER A 181 -8.08 -4.09 9.31
C SER A 181 -7.70 -4.57 7.93
N HIS A 182 -6.81 -3.84 7.25
CA HIS A 182 -6.08 -4.45 6.16
C HIS A 182 -5.23 -5.55 6.79
N ASP A 183 -5.79 -6.76 6.84
CA ASP A 183 -5.03 -7.99 6.71
C ASP A 183 -4.41 -7.94 5.31
N LEU A 184 -3.42 -7.04 5.21
CA LEU A 184 -2.69 -6.71 4.00
C LEU A 184 -2.19 -8.04 3.44
N ALA A 185 -1.61 -8.89 4.28
CA ALA A 185 -1.15 -10.21 3.88
C ALA A 185 -2.23 -11.03 3.15
N ALA A 186 -3.42 -11.28 3.72
CA ALA A 186 -4.42 -12.12 3.05
C ALA A 186 -5.04 -11.45 1.82
N THR A 187 -5.27 -10.13 1.87
CA THR A 187 -5.84 -9.36 0.75
C THR A 187 -4.85 -9.28 -0.41
N LEU A 188 -3.61 -8.90 -0.12
CA LEU A 188 -2.51 -8.82 -1.08
C LEU A 188 -2.19 -10.21 -1.64
N GLN A 189 -2.28 -11.28 -0.83
CA GLN A 189 -2.09 -12.66 -1.30
C GLN A 189 -3.17 -13.03 -2.31
N ALA A 190 -4.44 -12.72 -2.04
CA ALA A 190 -5.53 -12.97 -2.98
C ALA A 190 -5.35 -12.17 -4.29
N GLU A 191 -4.81 -10.95 -4.20
CA GLU A 191 -4.49 -10.13 -5.36
C GLU A 191 -3.32 -10.66 -6.15
N ALA A 192 -2.23 -11.07 -5.49
CA ALA A 192 -1.08 -11.70 -6.10
C ALA A 192 -1.46 -13.01 -6.79
N GLN A 193 -2.33 -13.82 -6.18
CA GLN A 193 -2.92 -14.98 -6.85
C GLN A 193 -3.70 -14.57 -8.11
N GLY A 194 -4.43 -13.45 -8.06
CA GLY A 194 -5.13 -12.89 -9.22
C GLY A 194 -4.19 -12.41 -10.34
N VAL A 195 -3.10 -11.75 -9.98
CA VAL A 195 -2.03 -11.35 -10.91
C VAL A 195 -1.40 -12.58 -11.55
N GLY A 196 -1.06 -13.59 -10.74
CA GLY A 196 -0.55 -14.87 -11.23
C GLY A 196 -1.50 -15.53 -12.23
N ARG A 197 -2.80 -15.60 -11.92
CA ARG A 197 -3.80 -16.16 -12.86
C ARG A 197 -3.88 -15.40 -14.19
N LEU A 198 -3.81 -14.07 -14.16
CA LEU A 198 -3.81 -13.23 -15.37
C LEU A 198 -2.55 -13.45 -16.20
N TYR A 199 -1.40 -13.51 -15.53
CA TYR A 199 -0.12 -13.83 -16.13
C TYR A 199 -0.15 -15.21 -16.81
N GLU A 200 -0.69 -16.25 -16.17
CA GLU A 200 -0.72 -17.60 -16.74
C GLU A 200 -1.66 -17.67 -17.94
N ALA A 201 -2.85 -17.07 -17.81
CA ALA A 201 -3.83 -17.03 -18.89
C ALA A 201 -3.31 -16.28 -20.12
N GLY A 202 -2.52 -15.23 -19.92
CA GLY A 202 -1.91 -14.44 -21.00
C GLY A 202 -0.69 -15.12 -21.61
N LEU A 203 0.21 -15.67 -20.79
CA LEU A 203 1.55 -16.08 -21.22
C LEU A 203 1.73 -17.60 -21.39
N ASN A 204 0.72 -18.41 -21.03
CA ASN A 204 0.73 -19.87 -21.15
C ASN A 204 1.92 -20.55 -20.48
N ARG A 205 2.30 -20.08 -19.30
CA ARG A 205 3.32 -20.71 -18.47
C ARG A 205 2.98 -20.48 -17.02
N MET A 206 3.44 -21.39 -16.15
CA MET A 206 3.33 -21.21 -14.72
C MET A 206 4.04 -19.92 -14.28
N ALA A 207 3.48 -19.23 -13.29
CA ALA A 207 4.09 -18.08 -12.65
C ALA A 207 5.33 -18.54 -11.90
N ASP A 208 6.48 -18.10 -12.39
CA ASP A 208 7.70 -18.11 -11.59
C ASP A 208 7.69 -16.90 -10.64
N ILE A 209 8.43 -16.98 -9.54
CA ILE A 209 8.40 -15.94 -8.50
C ILE A 209 8.88 -14.57 -9.03
N ALA A 210 9.94 -14.54 -9.84
CA ALA A 210 10.45 -13.28 -10.37
C ALA A 210 9.44 -12.62 -11.32
N GLY A 211 8.78 -13.42 -12.17
CA GLY A 211 7.71 -12.96 -13.03
C GLY A 211 6.48 -12.50 -12.23
N LEU A 212 6.08 -13.24 -11.21
CA LEU A 212 4.95 -12.88 -10.36
C LEU A 212 5.18 -11.54 -9.67
N ASN A 213 6.32 -11.35 -9.01
CA ASN A 213 6.67 -10.11 -8.33
C ASN A 213 6.73 -8.95 -9.32
N PHE A 214 7.39 -9.12 -10.49
CA PHE A 214 7.41 -8.09 -11.53
C PHE A 214 6.00 -7.60 -11.95
N TRP A 215 5.08 -8.53 -12.22
CA TRP A 215 3.72 -8.15 -12.64
C TRP A 215 2.87 -7.63 -11.48
N TYR A 216 3.14 -8.10 -10.25
CA TYR A 216 2.47 -7.62 -9.05
C TYR A 216 2.88 -6.18 -8.74
N ASP A 217 4.16 -5.85 -8.84
CA ASP A 217 4.67 -4.50 -8.61
C ASP A 217 4.09 -3.51 -9.62
N ALA A 218 4.06 -3.90 -10.89
CA ALA A 218 3.39 -3.12 -11.94
C ALA A 218 1.89 -2.93 -11.66
N TYR A 219 1.21 -3.99 -11.21
CA TYR A 219 -0.20 -3.91 -10.79
C TYR A 219 -0.42 -2.91 -9.66
N MET A 220 0.48 -2.90 -8.67
CA MET A 220 0.45 -1.95 -7.56
C MET A 220 0.74 -0.52 -8.02
N GLU A 221 1.76 -0.33 -8.88
CA GLU A 221 2.14 0.98 -9.44
C GLU A 221 0.98 1.63 -10.21
N TRP A 222 0.19 0.81 -10.92
CA TRP A 222 -0.97 1.26 -11.68
C TRP A 222 -2.25 1.38 -10.86
N GLY A 223 -2.13 1.44 -9.53
CA GLY A 223 -3.26 1.67 -8.63
C GLY A 223 -4.25 0.50 -8.59
N ARG A 224 -3.74 -0.73 -8.72
CA ARG A 224 -4.52 -1.98 -8.61
C ARG A 224 -5.56 -2.15 -9.73
N ASP A 225 -5.33 -1.57 -10.91
CA ASP A 225 -6.19 -1.73 -12.08
C ASP A 225 -5.86 -2.98 -12.90
N LYS A 226 -6.72 -4.01 -12.78
CA LYS A 226 -6.57 -5.28 -13.51
C LYS A 226 -6.72 -5.12 -15.03
N ILE A 227 -7.45 -4.12 -15.53
CA ILE A 227 -7.57 -3.89 -16.98
C ILE A 227 -6.24 -3.38 -17.52
N THR A 228 -5.59 -2.45 -16.81
CA THR A 228 -4.26 -1.97 -17.17
C THR A 228 -3.21 -3.08 -17.11
N LEU A 229 -3.26 -3.95 -16.08
CA LEU A 229 -2.41 -5.14 -16.03
C LEU A 229 -2.64 -6.09 -17.21
N ALA A 230 -3.89 -6.43 -17.49
CA ALA A 230 -4.24 -7.33 -18.60
C ALA A 230 -3.78 -6.75 -19.95
N ARG A 231 -3.90 -5.42 -20.15
CA ARG A 231 -3.34 -4.73 -21.31
C ARG A 231 -1.83 -4.93 -21.41
N ALA A 232 -1.10 -4.64 -20.33
CA ALA A 232 0.36 -4.74 -20.32
C ALA A 232 0.84 -6.16 -20.63
N ILE A 233 0.12 -7.18 -20.14
CA ILE A 233 0.41 -8.59 -20.46
C ILE A 233 0.24 -8.87 -21.96
N ILE A 234 -0.89 -8.50 -22.56
CA ILE A 234 -1.15 -8.80 -23.99
C ILE A 234 -0.37 -7.91 -24.97
N GLU A 235 0.13 -6.77 -24.49
CA GLU A 235 1.07 -5.91 -25.19
C GLU A 235 2.54 -6.30 -24.97
N SER A 236 2.84 -7.19 -24.03
CA SER A 236 4.20 -7.60 -23.72
C SER A 236 4.92 -8.21 -24.93
N ALA A 237 6.23 -8.04 -24.99
CA ALA A 237 7.05 -8.64 -26.03
C ALA A 237 6.90 -10.17 -26.05
N GLU A 238 6.77 -10.80 -24.88
CA GLU A 238 6.56 -12.24 -24.73
C GLU A 238 5.24 -12.69 -25.38
N PHE A 239 4.12 -12.03 -25.05
CA PHE A 239 2.83 -12.35 -25.65
C PHE A 239 2.88 -12.19 -27.18
N GLN A 240 3.42 -11.07 -27.66
CA GLN A 240 3.49 -10.79 -29.09
C GLN A 240 4.35 -11.80 -29.86
N GLN A 241 5.47 -12.25 -29.28
CA GLN A 241 6.35 -13.23 -29.90
C GLN A 241 5.73 -14.62 -29.95
N ASN A 242 5.01 -15.03 -28.91
CA ASN A 242 4.46 -16.38 -28.79
C ASN A 242 3.08 -16.53 -29.43
N PHE A 243 2.25 -15.48 -29.42
CA PHE A 243 0.84 -15.55 -29.80
C PHE A 243 0.43 -14.51 -30.85
N GLY A 244 1.36 -13.65 -31.29
CA GLY A 244 1.09 -12.54 -32.19
C GLY A 244 0.50 -11.32 -31.48
N ASN A 245 0.32 -10.23 -32.23
CA ASN A 245 -0.22 -8.99 -31.66
C ASN A 245 -1.72 -9.16 -31.35
N ALA A 246 -2.08 -9.03 -30.08
CA ALA A 246 -3.44 -9.18 -29.59
C ALA A 246 -4.44 -8.31 -30.36
N TYR A 247 -4.10 -7.07 -30.71
CA TYR A 247 -5.05 -6.13 -31.31
C TYR A 247 -5.20 -6.27 -32.82
N THR A 248 -4.21 -6.82 -33.53
CA THR A 248 -4.28 -6.96 -35.00
C THR A 248 -4.75 -8.33 -35.47
N GLN A 249 -4.64 -9.37 -34.63
CA GLN A 249 -5.19 -10.68 -34.96
C GLN A 249 -6.73 -10.69 -34.90
N SER A 250 -7.38 -11.64 -35.57
CA SER A 250 -8.86 -11.74 -35.53
C SER A 250 -9.36 -12.03 -34.10
N ALA A 251 -10.64 -11.71 -33.83
CA ALA A 251 -11.28 -12.06 -32.55
C ALA A 251 -11.22 -13.58 -32.31
N GLU A 252 -11.49 -14.38 -33.35
CA GLU A 252 -11.44 -15.85 -33.28
C GLU A 252 -10.04 -16.38 -32.97
N SER A 253 -9.01 -15.82 -33.62
CA SER A 253 -7.61 -16.19 -33.37
C SER A 253 -7.21 -15.91 -31.93
N TYR A 254 -7.55 -14.73 -31.41
CA TYR A 254 -7.24 -14.34 -30.03
C TYR A 254 -7.98 -15.20 -29.00
N VAL A 255 -9.27 -15.46 -29.20
CA VAL A 255 -10.03 -16.36 -28.33
C VAL A 255 -9.41 -17.75 -28.33
N ASN A 256 -9.00 -18.27 -29.49
CA ASN A 256 -8.36 -19.58 -29.56
C ASN A 256 -7.00 -19.61 -28.84
N VAL A 257 -6.24 -18.51 -28.82
CA VAL A 257 -5.02 -18.40 -27.98
C VAL A 257 -5.39 -18.58 -26.51
N LEU A 258 -6.37 -17.84 -26.00
CA LEU A 258 -6.75 -17.91 -24.57
C LEU A 258 -7.30 -19.28 -24.17
N TYR A 259 -8.06 -19.94 -25.05
CA TYR A 259 -8.49 -21.33 -24.84
C TYR A 259 -7.31 -22.30 -24.73
N LEU A 260 -6.30 -22.16 -25.59
CA LEU A 260 -5.12 -23.00 -25.51
C LEU A 260 -4.32 -22.73 -24.24
N ASN A 261 -4.18 -21.46 -23.86
CA ASN A 261 -3.43 -21.06 -22.68
C ASN A 261 -4.08 -21.57 -21.38
N VAL A 262 -5.39 -21.36 -21.24
CA VAL A 262 -6.10 -21.66 -19.99
C VAL A 262 -6.68 -23.07 -19.93
N LEU A 263 -7.14 -23.62 -21.06
CA LEU A 263 -7.83 -24.91 -21.08
C LEU A 263 -7.01 -26.03 -21.74
N GLY A 264 -5.85 -25.71 -22.32
CA GLY A 264 -5.01 -26.69 -23.02
C GLY A 264 -5.68 -27.32 -24.26
N ARG A 265 -6.77 -26.72 -24.76
CA ARG A 265 -7.58 -27.24 -25.87
C ARG A 265 -8.07 -26.11 -26.75
N LYS A 266 -8.43 -26.43 -27.99
CA LYS A 266 -9.13 -25.47 -28.86
C LYS A 266 -10.54 -25.20 -28.32
N SER A 267 -11.06 -24.01 -28.64
CA SER A 267 -12.45 -23.66 -28.40
C SER A 267 -13.39 -24.62 -29.15
N ASP A 268 -14.49 -24.99 -28.50
CA ASP A 268 -15.63 -25.56 -29.21
C ASP A 268 -16.40 -24.46 -29.95
N ALA A 269 -17.27 -24.85 -30.89
CA ALA A 269 -17.97 -23.89 -31.75
C ALA A 269 -18.87 -22.91 -30.96
N ALA A 270 -19.51 -23.36 -29.88
CA ALA A 270 -20.39 -22.52 -29.08
C ALA A 270 -19.59 -21.52 -28.26
N GLY A 271 -18.51 -21.98 -27.61
CA GLY A 271 -17.59 -21.14 -26.86
C GLY A 271 -16.89 -20.12 -27.74
N ALA A 272 -16.38 -20.53 -28.90
CA ALA A 272 -15.77 -19.62 -29.87
C ALA A 272 -16.74 -18.53 -30.31
N PHE A 273 -17.98 -18.90 -30.66
CA PHE A 273 -19.02 -17.94 -31.06
C PHE A 273 -19.32 -16.93 -29.94
N TYR A 274 -19.51 -17.40 -28.71
CA TYR A 274 -19.81 -16.54 -27.56
C TYR A 274 -18.74 -15.46 -27.33
N TRP A 275 -17.47 -15.85 -27.21
CA TRP A 275 -16.40 -14.88 -26.91
C TRP A 275 -16.13 -13.93 -28.08
N THR A 276 -16.21 -14.44 -29.32
CA THR A 276 -16.01 -13.60 -30.51
C THR A 276 -17.13 -12.59 -30.69
N GLU A 277 -18.37 -12.94 -30.36
CA GLU A 277 -19.49 -11.99 -30.37
C GLU A 277 -19.27 -10.86 -29.36
N LEU A 278 -18.84 -11.18 -28.13
CA LEU A 278 -18.53 -10.17 -27.11
C LEU A 278 -17.44 -9.18 -27.55
N LEU A 279 -16.41 -9.68 -28.25
CA LEU A 279 -15.36 -8.83 -28.82
C LEU A 279 -15.87 -7.99 -30.00
N ASN A 280 -16.61 -8.61 -30.93
CA ASN A 280 -17.07 -7.94 -32.15
C ASN A 280 -18.12 -6.86 -31.88
N THR A 281 -18.94 -7.05 -30.84
CA THR A 281 -19.94 -6.06 -30.38
C THR A 281 -19.33 -4.98 -29.48
N GLY A 282 -18.09 -5.16 -29.03
CA GLY A 282 -17.44 -4.29 -28.05
C GLY A 282 -18.00 -4.42 -26.64
N ALA A 283 -18.82 -5.45 -26.37
CA ALA A 283 -19.35 -5.73 -25.04
C ALA A 283 -18.22 -6.07 -24.04
N LEU A 284 -17.13 -6.66 -24.52
CA LEU A 284 -15.86 -6.79 -23.81
C LEU A 284 -14.70 -6.33 -24.69
N SER A 285 -13.70 -5.72 -24.05
CA SER A 285 -12.40 -5.50 -24.67
C SER A 285 -11.56 -6.79 -24.67
N ARG A 286 -10.40 -6.78 -25.31
CA ARG A 286 -9.48 -7.94 -25.30
C ARG A 286 -8.95 -8.23 -23.90
N GLU A 287 -8.66 -7.17 -23.16
CA GLU A 287 -8.30 -7.21 -21.74
C GLU A 287 -9.44 -7.82 -20.91
N GLY A 288 -10.68 -7.39 -21.14
CA GLY A 288 -11.86 -7.93 -20.46
C GLY A 288 -12.06 -9.42 -20.73
N VAL A 289 -11.83 -9.88 -21.96
CA VAL A 289 -11.87 -11.32 -22.27
C VAL A 289 -10.73 -12.06 -21.57
N LEU A 290 -9.49 -11.55 -21.59
CA LEU A 290 -8.38 -12.18 -20.86
C LEU A 290 -8.71 -12.31 -19.36
N MET A 291 -9.23 -11.26 -18.73
CA MET A 291 -9.66 -11.29 -17.33
C MET A 291 -10.71 -12.38 -17.09
N ALA A 292 -11.72 -12.48 -17.97
CA ALA A 292 -12.75 -13.51 -17.84
C ALA A 292 -12.20 -14.94 -17.96
N PHE A 293 -11.18 -15.16 -18.80
CA PHE A 293 -10.47 -16.43 -18.86
C PHE A 293 -9.62 -16.67 -17.62
N ALA A 294 -8.91 -15.65 -17.12
CA ALA A 294 -8.07 -15.75 -15.93
C ALA A 294 -8.85 -16.11 -14.66
N ASP A 295 -10.09 -15.60 -14.54
CA ASP A 295 -10.99 -15.89 -13.41
C ASP A 295 -11.93 -17.08 -13.68
N SER A 296 -11.74 -17.82 -14.79
CA SER A 296 -12.52 -19.04 -15.05
C SER A 296 -12.20 -20.14 -14.04
N ALA A 297 -13.18 -21.00 -13.75
CA ALA A 297 -13.02 -22.12 -12.83
C ALA A 297 -11.90 -23.07 -13.29
N GLU A 298 -11.76 -23.26 -14.60
CA GLU A 298 -10.69 -24.03 -15.22
C GLU A 298 -9.31 -23.44 -14.92
N ASN A 299 -9.13 -22.12 -15.11
CA ASN A 299 -7.86 -21.46 -14.80
C ASN A 299 -7.56 -21.55 -13.30
N MET A 300 -8.54 -21.21 -12.45
CA MET A 300 -8.37 -21.30 -10.99
C MET A 300 -7.95 -22.70 -10.54
N ALA A 301 -8.46 -23.76 -11.18
CA ALA A 301 -8.08 -25.13 -10.88
C ALA A 301 -6.64 -25.46 -11.33
N GLN A 302 -6.19 -24.93 -12.48
CA GLN A 302 -4.81 -25.10 -12.95
C GLN A 302 -3.81 -24.29 -12.11
N SER A 303 -4.21 -23.08 -11.70
CA SER A 303 -3.44 -22.17 -10.88
C SER A 303 -3.52 -22.47 -9.38
N ALA A 304 -4.02 -23.65 -8.98
CA ALA A 304 -4.24 -23.98 -7.56
C ALA A 304 -2.96 -23.93 -6.72
N TYR A 305 -1.78 -24.10 -7.34
CA TYR A 305 -0.49 -23.96 -6.67
C TYR A 305 -0.21 -22.52 -6.20
N LEU A 306 -0.86 -21.51 -6.78
CA LEU A 306 -0.79 -20.12 -6.31
C LEU A 306 -1.37 -19.96 -4.91
N ALA A 307 -2.19 -20.90 -4.43
CA ALA A 307 -2.62 -20.91 -3.03
C ALA A 307 -1.46 -21.09 -2.05
N GLY A 308 -0.31 -21.61 -2.52
CA GLY A 308 0.91 -21.77 -1.76
C GLY A 308 1.83 -20.55 -1.78
N ILE A 309 1.49 -19.46 -2.47
CA ILE A 309 2.27 -18.22 -2.36
C ILE A 309 2.10 -17.65 -0.96
N VAL A 310 3.16 -17.11 -0.39
CA VAL A 310 3.17 -16.44 0.91
C VAL A 310 3.90 -15.12 0.76
N ASP A 311 3.52 -14.16 1.59
CA ASP A 311 4.27 -12.92 1.76
C ASP A 311 5.65 -13.26 2.33
N ALA A 312 6.71 -12.90 1.61
CA ALA A 312 8.10 -13.12 2.01
C ALA A 312 8.68 -11.92 2.79
N GLY A 313 7.89 -10.88 3.00
CA GLY A 313 8.33 -9.59 3.53
C GLY A 313 8.88 -8.69 2.42
N GLY A 314 8.88 -7.37 2.67
CA GLY A 314 9.31 -6.38 1.69
C GLY A 314 8.43 -6.33 0.43
N GLY A 315 7.18 -6.78 0.53
CA GLY A 315 6.22 -6.81 -0.59
C GLY A 315 6.51 -7.86 -1.67
N GLU A 316 7.48 -8.75 -1.43
CA GLU A 316 7.84 -9.84 -2.31
C GLU A 316 7.03 -11.10 -2.00
N TRP A 317 6.61 -11.83 -3.02
CA TRP A 317 5.97 -13.14 -2.86
C TRP A 317 6.97 -14.28 -2.99
N ALA A 318 6.74 -15.36 -2.25
CA ALA A 318 7.47 -16.61 -2.38
C ALA A 318 6.51 -17.81 -2.40
N PHE A 319 6.93 -18.95 -2.94
CA PHE A 319 6.21 -20.21 -2.76
C PHE A 319 6.64 -20.85 -1.43
N SER A 320 5.66 -21.30 -0.65
CA SER A 320 5.87 -22.07 0.58
C SER A 320 6.27 -23.53 0.35
#